data_AF-A0A919TAP3-F1
#
_entry.id   AF-A0A919TAP3-F1
#
_cell.length_a   1.000
_cell.length_b   1.000
_cell.length_c   1.000
_cell.angle_alpha   90.00
_cell.angle_beta   90.00
_cell.angle_gamma   90.00
#
_symmetry.space_group_name_H-M   'P 1'
#
loop_
_entity.id
_entity.type
_entity.pdbx_description
1 polymer ?
#
loop_
_entity_poly.entity_id
_entity_poly.type
_entity_poly.pdbx_seq_one_letter_code
_entity_poly.pdbx_strand_id
1 'polypeptide(L)'
;MPEEPIRITEPFLDVVEAFLAAPDHELHGWAIIKTTGRGGPTVYKILERMAAMGWVTARWEALPDEPNRPRRRYYRLAGIGVTKGGALVAERRPRPLVSSYRPALGGGLR
;
A
#
# COMPACT_ATOMS: atom_id res chain seq x y z
N MET A 1 -19.08 8.23 -6.51
CA MET A 1 -18.05 8.33 -5.46
C MET A 1 -16.72 8.56 -6.17
N PRO A 2 -15.84 9.46 -5.71
CA PRO A 2 -14.58 9.72 -6.41
C PRO A 2 -13.72 8.45 -6.42
N GLU A 3 -13.17 8.12 -7.58
CA GLU A 3 -12.23 7.00 -7.74
C GLU A 3 -10.79 7.38 -7.34
N GLU A 4 -10.63 8.59 -6.78
CA GLU A 4 -9.36 9.23 -6.45
C GLU A 4 -9.37 9.77 -5.01
N PRO A 5 -8.23 9.65 -4.30
CA PRO A 5 -8.10 10.11 -2.93
C PRO A 5 -8.08 11.64 -2.79
N ILE A 6 -9.04 12.17 -2.03
CA ILE A 6 -9.18 13.62 -1.72
C ILE A 6 -7.92 14.23 -1.08
N ARG A 7 -7.18 13.45 -0.29
CA ARG A 7 -5.92 13.86 0.34
C ARG A 7 -4.92 12.71 0.38
N ILE A 8 -3.73 12.95 -0.15
CA ILE A 8 -2.59 12.03 -0.09
C ILE A 8 -1.73 12.39 1.11
N THR A 9 -1.39 11.41 1.93
CA THR A 9 -0.52 11.57 3.10
C THR A 9 0.50 10.44 3.13
N GLU A 10 1.61 10.62 3.85
CA GLU A 10 2.62 9.57 4.03
C GLU A 10 2.02 8.23 4.52
N PRO A 11 1.13 8.20 5.54
CA PRO A 11 0.47 6.96 5.93
C PRO A 11 -0.39 6.33 4.84
N PHE A 12 -1.00 7.13 3.95
CA PHE A 12 -1.80 6.59 2.84
C PHE A 12 -0.89 5.86 1.85
N LEU A 13 0.25 6.46 1.50
CA LEU A 13 1.23 5.86 0.59
C LEU A 13 1.82 4.57 1.16
N ASP A 14 2.16 4.53 2.45
CA ASP A 14 2.68 3.30 3.07
C ASP A 14 1.68 2.15 3.03
N VAL A 15 0.38 2.44 3.21
CA VAL A 15 -0.67 1.40 3.14
C VAL A 15 -0.83 0.91 1.70
N VAL A 16 -0.77 1.81 0.70
CA VAL A 16 -0.80 1.42 -0.72
C VAL A 16 0.41 0.54 -1.05
N GLU A 17 1.61 0.92 -0.63
CA GLU A 17 2.83 0.13 -0.83
C GLU A 17 2.76 -1.24 -0.13
N ALA A 18 2.17 -1.33 1.06
CA ALA A 18 1.96 -2.60 1.75
C ALA A 18 1.11 -3.58 0.92
N PHE A 19 0.10 -3.09 0.20
CA PHE A 19 -0.68 -3.91 -0.72
C PHE A 19 0.08 -4.23 -2.01
N LEU A 20 0.80 -3.26 -2.59
CA LEU A 20 1.60 -3.48 -3.81
C LEU A 20 2.73 -4.50 -3.60
N ALA A 21 3.25 -4.61 -2.37
CA ALA A 21 4.22 -5.63 -1.98
C ALA A 21 3.61 -7.04 -1.84
N ALA A 22 2.27 -7.16 -1.87
CA ALA A 22 1.54 -8.41 -1.70
C ALA A 22 0.36 -8.52 -2.69
N PRO A 23 0.61 -8.44 -4.02
CA PRO A 23 -0.43 -8.23 -5.03
C PRO A 23 -1.46 -9.37 -5.12
N ASP A 24 -1.05 -10.59 -4.79
CA ASP A 24 -1.89 -11.80 -4.86
C ASP A 24 -2.45 -12.25 -3.50
N HIS A 25 -2.22 -11.46 -2.44
CA HIS A 25 -2.61 -11.82 -1.08
C HIS A 25 -3.70 -10.90 -0.52
N GLU A 26 -4.58 -11.47 0.30
CA GLU A 26 -5.44 -10.68 1.17
C GLU A 26 -4.68 -10.32 2.45
N LEU A 27 -4.75 -9.06 2.87
CA LEU A 27 -4.15 -8.56 4.10
C LEU A 27 -5.21 -8.24 5.14
N HIS A 28 -5.01 -8.70 6.37
CA HIS A 28 -5.79 -8.21 7.51
C HIS A 28 -5.16 -6.92 8.07
N GLY A 29 -5.99 -6.06 8.67
CA GLY A 29 -5.55 -4.74 9.16
C GLY A 29 -4.34 -4.79 10.12
N TRP A 30 -4.23 -5.84 10.93
CA TRP A 30 -3.08 -6.01 11.82
C TRP A 30 -1.76 -6.28 11.09
N ALA A 31 -1.75 -7.07 10.00
CA ALA A 31 -0.56 -7.22 9.17
C ALA A 31 -0.12 -5.86 8.60
N ILE A 32 -1.06 -5.05 8.14
CA ILE A 32 -0.76 -3.72 7.59
C ILE A 32 -0.17 -2.80 8.67
N ILE A 33 -0.74 -2.81 9.88
CA ILE A 33 -0.17 -2.09 11.05
C ILE A 33 1.28 -2.53 11.30
N LYS A 34 1.53 -3.85 11.31
CA LYS A 34 2.87 -4.41 11.55
C LYS A 34 3.87 -4.05 10.46
N THR A 35 3.48 -4.12 9.20
CA THR A 35 4.35 -3.82 8.05
C THR A 35 4.66 -2.34 7.93
N THR A 36 3.67 -1.47 8.17
CA THR A 36 3.82 -0.01 7.98
C THR A 36 4.29 0.73 9.23
N GLY A 37 4.18 0.13 10.42
CA GLY A 37 4.41 0.81 11.70
C GLY A 37 3.39 1.91 12.01
N ARG A 38 2.32 2.05 11.22
CA ARG A 38 1.29 3.08 11.40
C ARG A 38 0.28 2.66 12.47
N GLY A 39 -0.23 3.64 13.21
CA GLY A 39 -1.23 3.39 14.26
C GLY A 39 -2.54 2.80 13.70
N GLY A 40 -3.16 1.89 14.47
CA GLY A 40 -4.37 1.18 14.06
C GLY A 40 -5.50 2.08 13.56
N PRO A 41 -5.92 3.14 14.30
CA PRO A 41 -6.96 4.05 13.85
C PRO A 41 -6.64 4.71 12.50
N THR A 42 -5.37 5.00 12.23
CA THR A 42 -4.92 5.57 10.96
C THR A 42 -5.07 4.56 9.82
N VAL A 43 -4.59 3.33 10.03
CA VAL A 43 -4.70 2.25 9.05
C VAL A 43 -6.16 1.97 8.70
N TYR A 44 -7.04 1.83 9.70
CA TYR A 44 -8.46 1.53 9.44
C TYR A 44 -9.18 2.67 8.71
N LYS A 45 -8.92 3.94 9.05
CA LYS A 45 -9.47 5.09 8.30
C LYS A 45 -9.00 5.11 6.84
N ILE A 46 -7.76 4.71 6.58
CA ILE A 46 -7.25 4.61 5.20
C ILE A 46 -7.91 3.46 4.45
N LEU A 47 -8.06 2.29 5.08
CA LEU A 47 -8.73 1.14 4.49
C LEU A 47 -10.19 1.44 4.14
N GLU A 48 -10.91 2.17 5.00
CA GLU A 48 -12.27 2.65 4.72
C GLU A 48 -12.30 3.55 3.48
N ARG A 49 -11.37 4.50 3.39
CA ARG A 49 -11.25 5.39 2.23
C ARG A 49 -10.91 4.61 0.96
N MET A 50 -9.94 3.69 1.00
CA MET A 50 -9.58 2.86 -0.15
C MET A 50 -10.74 1.97 -0.60
N ALA A 51 -11.52 1.43 0.33
CA ALA A 51 -12.71 0.65 0.01
C ALA A 51 -13.81 1.53 -0.63
N ALA A 52 -14.01 2.75 -0.11
CA ALA A 52 -14.99 3.70 -0.66
C ALA A 52 -14.64 4.15 -2.11
N MET A 53 -13.36 4.13 -2.47
CA MET A 53 -12.88 4.43 -3.83
C MET A 53 -12.80 3.18 -4.73
N GLY A 54 -13.12 1.99 -4.20
CA GLY A 54 -13.00 0.72 -4.92
C GLY A 54 -11.56 0.23 -5.13
N TRP A 55 -10.57 0.83 -4.46
CA TRP A 55 -9.16 0.41 -4.59
C TRP A 55 -8.90 -0.92 -3.88
N VAL A 56 -9.68 -1.24 -2.86
CA VAL A 56 -9.64 -2.54 -2.18
C VAL A 56 -11.03 -3.14 -2.07
N THR A 57 -11.10 -4.47 -2.16
CA THR A 57 -12.26 -5.23 -1.69
C THR A 57 -12.03 -5.67 -0.25
N ALA A 58 -13.11 -5.91 0.49
CA ALA A 58 -13.03 -6.36 1.87
C ALA A 58 -13.91 -7.59 2.09
N ARG A 59 -13.37 -8.59 2.76
CA ARG A 59 -14.05 -9.84 3.10
C ARG A 59 -13.92 -10.13 4.58
N TRP A 60 -15.01 -10.51 5.22
CA TRP A 60 -14.94 -11.05 6.56
C TRP A 60 -14.52 -12.52 6.52
N GLU A 61 -13.63 -12.92 7.42
CA GLU A 61 -13.30 -14.32 7.68
C GLU A 61 -14.58 -15.13 7.94
N ALA A 62 -14.58 -16.42 7.59
CA ALA A 62 -15.64 -17.31 8.04
C ALA A 62 -15.71 -17.30 9.59
N LEU A 63 -16.87 -17.66 10.14
CA LEU A 63 -16.98 -17.79 11.59
C LEU A 63 -15.93 -18.80 12.08
N PRO A 64 -15.09 -18.42 13.05
CA PRO A 64 -14.11 -19.34 13.59
C PRO A 64 -14.79 -20.42 14.42
N ASP A 65 -14.23 -21.63 14.38
CA ASP A 65 -14.70 -22.76 15.21
C ASP A 65 -14.48 -22.49 16.72
N GLU A 66 -13.49 -21.64 17.04
CA GLU A 66 -13.21 -21.21 18.41
C GLU A 66 -14.28 -20.22 18.90
N PRO A 67 -15.00 -20.56 19.98
CA PRO A 67 -15.92 -19.62 20.61
C PRO A 67 -15.15 -18.38 21.06
N ASN A 68 -15.74 -17.20 20.82
CA ASN A 68 -15.35 -15.92 21.43
C ASN A 68 -14.14 -15.17 20.83
N ARG A 69 -13.60 -15.55 19.67
CA ARG A 69 -12.65 -14.69 18.93
C ARG A 69 -13.38 -13.80 17.91
N PRO A 70 -13.06 -12.50 17.81
CA PRO A 70 -13.64 -11.64 16.79
C PRO A 70 -13.18 -12.08 15.39
N ARG A 71 -14.10 -12.04 14.41
CA ARG A 71 -13.80 -12.32 13.01
C ARG A 71 -12.79 -11.30 12.48
N ARG A 72 -11.83 -11.77 11.68
CA ARG A 72 -10.90 -10.88 10.96
C ARG A 72 -11.57 -10.32 9.72
N ARG A 73 -11.24 -9.08 9.37
CA ARG A 73 -11.56 -8.50 8.06
C ARG A 73 -10.29 -8.47 7.23
N TYR A 74 -10.35 -9.14 6.08
CA TYR A 74 -9.29 -9.19 5.09
C TYR A 74 -9.60 -8.22 3.95
N TYR A 75 -8.55 -7.64 3.38
CA TYR A 75 -8.62 -6.68 2.30
C TYR A 75 -7.74 -7.15 1.16
N ARG A 76 -8.20 -6.97 -0.08
CA ARG A 76 -7.43 -7.28 -1.28
C ARG A 76 -7.37 -6.07 -2.18
N LEU A 77 -6.21 -5.80 -2.77
CA LEU A 77 -6.06 -4.75 -3.77
C LEU A 77 -6.86 -5.14 -5.03
N ALA A 78 -7.78 -4.28 -5.45
CA ALA A 78 -8.54 -4.46 -6.68
C ALA A 78 -7.71 -4.01 -7.89
N GLY A 79 -8.08 -4.43 -9.11
CA GLY A 79 -7.33 -4.08 -10.33
C GLY A 79 -7.17 -2.57 -10.55
N ILE A 80 -8.21 -1.78 -10.20
CA ILE A 80 -8.13 -0.31 -10.21
C ILE A 80 -7.12 0.21 -9.17
N GLY A 81 -7.06 -0.39 -7.98
CA GLY A 81 -6.12 -0.06 -6.92
C GLY A 81 -4.68 -0.41 -7.29
N VAL A 82 -4.44 -1.50 -8.01
CA VAL A 82 -3.12 -1.85 -8.57
C VAL A 82 -2.65 -0.74 -9.50
N THR A 83 -3.50 -0.35 -10.45
CA THR A 83 -3.15 0.62 -11.49
C THR A 83 -2.99 2.03 -10.92
N LYS A 84 -4.02 2.55 -10.22
CA LYS A 84 -4.01 3.91 -9.68
C LYS A 84 -3.08 4.04 -8.47
N GLY A 85 -3.01 3.03 -7.61
CA GLY A 85 -2.12 3.01 -6.46
C GLY A 85 -0.65 2.95 -6.86
N GLY A 86 -0.30 2.11 -7.84
CA GLY A 86 1.06 2.05 -8.37
C GLY A 86 1.51 3.37 -8.99
N ALA A 87 0.65 3.98 -9.83
CA ALA A 87 0.92 5.28 -10.43
C ALA A 87 1.11 6.38 -9.38
N LEU A 88 0.23 6.42 -8.37
CA LEU A 88 0.31 7.40 -7.28
C LEU A 88 1.60 7.27 -6.47
N VAL A 89 2.01 6.05 -6.13
CA VAL A 89 3.27 5.81 -5.41
C VAL A 89 4.46 6.26 -6.26
N ALA A 90 4.49 5.93 -7.55
CA ALA A 90 5.56 6.33 -8.45
C ALA A 90 5.67 7.87 -8.58
N GLU A 91 4.53 8.58 -8.63
CA GLU A 91 4.47 10.05 -8.66
C GLU A 91 5.01 10.67 -7.37
N ARG A 92 4.60 10.15 -6.20
CA ARG A 92 4.85 10.76 -4.89
C ARG A 92 6.15 10.34 -4.24
N ARG A 93 6.65 9.15 -4.59
CA ARG A 93 7.90 8.57 -4.08
C ARG A 93 8.76 8.11 -5.26
N PRO A 94 9.22 9.06 -6.11
CA PRO A 94 10.11 8.70 -7.20
C PRO A 94 11.35 8.03 -6.62
N ARG A 95 11.56 6.77 -6.98
CA ARG A 95 12.82 6.10 -6.68
C ARG A 95 13.90 6.87 -7.44
N PRO A 96 14.94 7.42 -6.79
CA PRO A 96 16.01 8.06 -7.52
C PRO A 96 16.55 7.03 -8.50
N LEU A 97 16.47 7.35 -9.79
CA LEU A 97 17.18 6.61 -10.80
C LEU A 97 18.64 6.71 -10.38
N VAL A 98 19.22 5.60 -9.94
CA VAL A 98 20.66 5.52 -9.74
C VAL A 98 21.28 5.78 -11.11
N SER A 99 21.55 7.06 -11.38
CA SER A 99 22.31 7.47 -12.53
C SER A 99 23.70 6.95 -12.26
N SER A 100 24.02 5.79 -12.84
CA SER A 100 25.38 5.33 -12.98
C SER A 100 26.09 6.23 -14.00
N TYR A 101 26.15 7.53 -13.73
CA TYR A 101 27.10 8.42 -14.36
C TYR A 101 28.41 8.22 -13.60
N ARG A 102 29.22 7.27 -14.07
CA ARG A 102 30.67 7.35 -13.86
C ARG A 102 31.14 8.42 -14.84
N PRO A 103 31.50 9.65 -14.41
CA PRO A 103 32.28 10.50 -15.28
C PRO A 103 33.57 9.72 -15.58
N ALA A 104 33.82 9.49 -16.86
CA ALA A 104 35.14 9.08 -17.32
C ALA A 104 36.09 10.23 -16.99
N LEU A 105 36.68 10.20 -15.79
CA LEU A 105 37.86 11.00 -15.49
C LEU A 105 38.99 10.42 -16.32
N GLY A 106 39.16 11.00 -17.50
CA GLY A 106 40.44 11.03 -18.19
C GLY A 106 41.46 11.80 -17.36
N GLY A 107 42.72 11.42 -17.55
CA GLY A 107 43.90 12.06 -16.97
C GLY A 107 44.75 11.02 -16.25
N GLY A 108 45.96 10.68 -16.66
CA GLY A 108 46.79 11.19 -17.74
C GLY A 108 48.19 10.57 -17.60
N LEU A 109 48.96 10.66 -18.67
CA LEU A 109 50.43 10.69 -18.70
C LEU A 109 51.19 9.52 -18.05
N ARG A 110 51.69 8.62 -18.90
CA ARG A 110 53.11 8.24 -18.94
C ARG A 110 53.43 7.52 -20.25
#